data_AF-A0A437PX68-F1
#
_entry.id   AF-A0A437PX68-F1
#
_cell.length_a   1.000
_cell.length_b   1.000
_cell.length_c   1.000
_cell.angle_alpha   90.00
_cell.angle_beta   90.00
_cell.angle_gamma   90.00
#
_symmetry.space_group_name_H-M   'P 1'
#
loop_
_entity.id
_entity.type
_entity.pdbx_description
1 polymer ?
#
loop_
_entity_poly.entity_id
_entity_poly.type
_entity_poly.pdbx_seq_one_letter_code
_entity_poly.pdbx_strand_id
1 'polypeptide(L)'
;MIVTIGEDVLKLVNQRIQVLTREKEGEVNKLIPIFQSIAVGGILKLISNRIRYNALINFLKHKVKADISIETAESIGKQEGTIVAYGESVMGILFPDKKSALALQISQKLNCKSSVVMKGLAFFLGVLVIEFKKEEDTLSDFTAFCQNVIQSKSQFSDHISPEIQKVIIDILLLNDVLKVDLDSLNTSNEDVEKYSETNFSAILSAKNIGIALVILIFVGISLFFLVRKSNEEEVSFESEEIIPLDSLNKLNDSLTQAVVDSAKLDSDSTQILAWPGGKDFVLPKQSAIVTLHSFLMDSTQTEKLLLPTYEFSFDNSNDQISTTKDYFFKRFVEGLQTNKNSKLEIFTFSDQGTKAALKRGFILKNRLVGEGLSPIRIEVKSGTLEVKPDNSIALNAQVVFRVSK
;
A
#
# COMPACT_ATOMS: atom_id res chain seq x y z
N MET A 1 -24.52 16.46 -4.22
CA MET A 1 -24.90 15.03 -4.29
C MET A 1 -23.95 14.37 -5.26
N ILE A 2 -22.76 13.97 -4.79
CA ILE A 2 -21.60 13.79 -5.67
C ILE A 2 -21.71 12.50 -6.49
N VAL A 3 -22.44 11.45 -6.05
CA VAL A 3 -22.39 10.12 -6.70
C VAL A 3 -23.69 9.74 -7.41
N THR A 4 -24.39 10.70 -8.02
CA THR A 4 -25.59 10.38 -8.79
C THR A 4 -25.54 10.91 -10.20
N ILE A 5 -25.49 9.97 -11.14
CA ILE A 5 -25.81 10.20 -12.54
C ILE A 5 -27.32 10.45 -12.60
N GLY A 6 -27.74 11.59 -13.17
CA GLY A 6 -29.17 11.92 -13.33
C GLY A 6 -29.93 10.82 -14.08
N GLU A 7 -31.20 10.62 -13.77
CA GLU A 7 -32.01 9.50 -14.32
C GLU A 7 -31.99 9.44 -15.85
N ASP A 8 -32.01 10.59 -16.52
CA ASP A 8 -31.97 10.67 -17.98
C ASP A 8 -30.62 10.20 -18.55
N VAL A 9 -29.52 10.59 -17.91
CA VAL A 9 -28.18 10.11 -18.27
C VAL A 9 -28.05 8.61 -17.95
N LEU A 10 -28.64 8.13 -16.86
CA LEU A 10 -28.61 6.73 -16.47
C LEU A 10 -29.30 5.83 -17.51
N LYS A 11 -30.42 6.28 -18.09
CA LYS A 11 -31.08 5.59 -19.21
C LYS A 11 -30.17 5.49 -20.43
N LEU A 12 -29.47 6.58 -20.78
CA LEU A 12 -28.50 6.59 -21.88
C LEU A 12 -27.32 5.65 -21.58
N VAL A 13 -26.79 5.66 -20.36
CA VAL A 13 -25.71 4.79 -19.90
C VAL A 13 -26.11 3.31 -20.07
N ASN A 14 -27.31 2.96 -19.65
CA ASN A 14 -27.84 1.60 -19.76
C ASN A 14 -27.92 1.12 -21.22
N GLN A 15 -28.52 1.93 -22.09
CA GLN A 15 -28.58 1.64 -23.53
C GLN A 15 -27.19 1.45 -24.14
N ARG A 16 -26.21 2.26 -23.74
CA ARG A 16 -24.84 2.14 -24.26
C ARG A 16 -24.09 0.94 -23.70
N ILE A 17 -24.24 0.62 -22.41
CA ILE A 17 -23.66 -0.59 -21.82
C ILE A 17 -24.23 -1.83 -22.50
N GLN A 18 -25.53 -1.84 -22.84
CA GLN A 18 -26.15 -2.91 -23.60
C GLN A 18 -25.45 -3.13 -24.95
N VAL A 19 -25.22 -2.06 -25.72
CA VAL A 19 -24.51 -2.11 -27.01
C VAL A 19 -23.05 -2.54 -26.83
N LEU A 20 -22.34 -1.97 -25.85
CA LEU A 20 -20.92 -2.22 -25.58
C LEU A 20 -20.66 -3.68 -25.16
N THR A 21 -21.54 -4.23 -24.33
CA THR A 21 -21.40 -5.57 -23.75
C THR A 21 -22.08 -6.65 -24.57
N ARG A 22 -22.98 -6.28 -25.49
CA ARG A 22 -23.85 -7.18 -26.27
C ARG A 22 -24.76 -8.06 -25.41
N GLU A 23 -25.10 -7.58 -24.22
CA GLU A 23 -26.01 -8.24 -23.29
C GLU A 23 -27.46 -7.78 -23.49
N LYS A 24 -28.42 -8.51 -22.91
CA LYS A 24 -29.83 -8.11 -22.92
C LYS A 24 -30.07 -6.99 -21.91
N GLU A 25 -31.01 -6.09 -22.20
CA GLU A 25 -31.38 -4.97 -21.32
C GLU A 25 -31.69 -5.42 -19.88
N GLY A 26 -32.43 -6.53 -19.73
CA GLY A 26 -32.76 -7.09 -18.41
C GLY A 26 -31.55 -7.56 -17.59
N GLU A 27 -30.44 -7.95 -18.23
CA GLU A 27 -29.20 -8.32 -17.54
C GLU A 27 -28.35 -7.09 -17.19
N VAL A 28 -28.32 -6.08 -18.08
CA VAL A 28 -27.64 -4.80 -17.80
C VAL A 28 -28.34 -4.05 -16.65
N ASN A 29 -29.67 -4.08 -16.60
CA ASN A 29 -30.47 -3.50 -15.51
C ASN A 29 -30.08 -4.02 -14.13
N LYS A 30 -29.66 -5.29 -14.02
CA LYS A 30 -29.18 -5.87 -12.75
C LYS A 30 -27.78 -5.39 -12.37
N LEU A 31 -26.97 -4.97 -13.35
CA LEU A 31 -25.59 -4.53 -13.15
C LEU A 31 -25.49 -3.07 -12.75
N ILE A 32 -26.42 -2.21 -13.17
CA ILE A 32 -26.37 -0.76 -12.89
C ILE A 32 -26.32 -0.45 -11.39
N PRO A 33 -27.22 -0.99 -10.52
CA PRO A 33 -27.15 -0.75 -9.08
C PRO A 33 -25.82 -1.21 -8.46
N ILE A 34 -25.27 -2.32 -8.98
CA ILE A 34 -23.99 -2.86 -8.53
C ILE A 34 -22.85 -1.90 -8.89
N PHE A 35 -22.85 -1.35 -10.10
CA PHE A 35 -21.86 -0.35 -10.52
C PHE A 35 -21.94 0.93 -9.69
N GLN A 36 -23.15 1.37 -9.35
CA GLN A 36 -23.37 2.48 -8.43
C GLN A 36 -22.77 2.18 -7.05
N SER A 37 -23.08 1.03 -6.44
CA SER A 37 -22.52 0.65 -5.13
C SER A 37 -20.99 0.51 -5.15
N ILE A 38 -20.40 -0.01 -6.23
CA ILE A 38 -18.94 -0.08 -6.37
C ILE A 38 -18.33 1.32 -6.48
N ALA A 39 -18.95 2.21 -7.25
CA ALA A 39 -18.49 3.60 -7.37
C ALA A 39 -18.56 4.33 -6.03
N VAL A 40 -19.71 4.26 -5.35
CA VAL A 40 -19.92 4.84 -4.02
C VAL A 40 -18.90 4.28 -3.02
N GLY A 41 -18.73 2.95 -2.97
CA GLY A 41 -17.75 2.31 -2.09
C GLY A 41 -16.31 2.72 -2.40
N GLY A 42 -15.94 2.81 -3.68
CA GLY A 42 -14.63 3.26 -4.12
C GLY A 42 -14.34 4.70 -3.72
N ILE A 43 -15.33 5.59 -3.87
CA ILE A 43 -15.23 7.02 -3.52
C ILE A 43 -15.20 7.22 -2.01
N LEU A 44 -16.05 6.52 -1.25
CA LEU A 44 -16.03 6.51 0.21
C LEU A 44 -14.63 6.19 0.74
N LYS A 45 -13.94 5.25 0.08
CA LYS A 45 -12.59 4.86 0.47
C LYS A 45 -11.53 5.96 0.30
N LEU A 46 -11.83 7.01 -0.47
CA LEU A 46 -10.94 8.16 -0.60
C LEU A 46 -10.90 9.03 0.66
N ILE A 47 -11.93 8.97 1.51
CA ILE A 47 -11.96 9.69 2.80
C ILE A 47 -10.77 9.30 3.67
N SER A 48 -10.42 8.02 3.70
CA SER A 48 -9.27 7.51 4.46
C SER A 48 -7.97 7.44 3.65
N ASN A 49 -7.97 7.92 2.39
CA ASN A 49 -6.81 7.82 1.50
C ASN A 49 -6.58 9.10 0.68
N ARG A 50 -5.88 10.04 1.30
CA ARG A 50 -5.55 11.36 0.71
C ARG A 50 -4.72 11.26 -0.57
N ILE A 51 -3.85 10.24 -0.70
CA ILE A 51 -3.03 10.04 -1.90
C ILE A 51 -3.92 9.73 -3.11
N ARG A 52 -4.90 8.82 -2.94
CA ARG A 52 -5.83 8.46 -4.01
C ARG A 52 -6.82 9.57 -4.32
N TYR A 53 -7.26 10.30 -3.30
CA TYR A 53 -8.05 11.52 -3.49
C TYR A 53 -7.29 12.52 -4.38
N ASN A 54 -6.04 12.84 -4.03
CA ASN A 54 -5.21 13.74 -4.84
C ASN A 54 -5.00 13.22 -6.27
N ALA A 55 -4.82 11.90 -6.43
CA ALA A 55 -4.74 11.28 -7.76
C ALA A 55 -6.03 11.45 -8.57
N LEU A 56 -7.20 11.33 -7.95
CA LEU A 56 -8.50 11.57 -8.59
C LEU A 56 -8.66 13.05 -9.00
N ILE A 57 -8.32 13.99 -8.12
CA ILE A 57 -8.39 15.43 -8.43
C ILE A 57 -7.42 15.80 -9.55
N ASN A 58 -6.19 15.28 -9.53
CA ASN A 58 -5.22 15.51 -10.61
C ASN A 58 -5.69 14.88 -11.93
N PHE A 59 -6.36 13.73 -11.86
CA PHE A 59 -6.96 13.10 -13.04
C PHE A 59 -8.07 13.98 -13.64
N LEU A 60 -8.98 14.49 -12.80
CA LEU A 60 -10.02 15.43 -13.19
C LEU A 60 -9.42 16.69 -13.82
N LYS A 61 -8.43 17.32 -13.18
CA LYS A 61 -7.78 18.56 -13.63
C LYS A 61 -7.12 18.42 -14.99
N HIS A 62 -6.34 17.37 -15.18
CA HIS A 62 -5.39 17.32 -16.29
C HIS A 62 -5.71 16.31 -17.38
N LYS A 63 -6.58 15.32 -17.13
CA LYS A 63 -6.85 14.24 -18.09
C LYS A 63 -8.28 14.22 -18.61
N VAL A 64 -9.26 14.66 -17.83
CA VAL A 64 -10.66 14.69 -18.25
C VAL A 64 -10.93 15.98 -19.00
N LYS A 65 -11.38 15.87 -20.24
CA LYS A 65 -11.75 17.02 -21.06
C LYS A 65 -13.17 17.48 -20.76
N ALA A 66 -13.39 18.79 -20.71
CA ALA A 66 -14.69 19.40 -20.41
C ALA A 66 -15.66 19.39 -21.62
N ASP A 67 -15.19 19.08 -22.83
CA ASP A 67 -15.96 19.11 -24.08
C ASP A 67 -16.68 17.78 -24.40
N ILE A 68 -16.60 16.80 -23.51
CA ILE A 68 -17.22 15.49 -23.70
C ILE A 68 -18.71 15.59 -23.34
N SER A 69 -19.56 15.53 -24.37
CA SER A 69 -21.01 15.65 -24.23
C SER A 69 -21.66 14.29 -24.01
N ILE A 70 -22.37 14.16 -22.90
CA ILE A 70 -23.16 12.97 -22.57
C ILE A 70 -24.68 13.19 -22.67
N GLU A 71 -25.09 14.23 -23.40
CA GLU A 71 -26.50 14.65 -23.50
C GLU A 71 -27.34 13.74 -24.41
N THR A 72 -26.69 13.00 -25.32
CA THR A 72 -27.40 12.11 -26.27
C THR A 72 -26.69 10.75 -26.40
N ALA A 73 -27.45 9.70 -26.74
CA ALA A 73 -26.86 8.38 -27.00
C ALA A 73 -25.86 8.38 -28.16
N GLU A 74 -26.04 9.29 -29.12
CA GLU A 74 -25.16 9.44 -30.28
C GLU A 74 -23.83 10.12 -29.90
N SER A 75 -23.86 11.17 -29.06
CA SER A 75 -22.65 11.84 -28.59
C SER A 75 -21.79 10.91 -27.73
N ILE A 76 -22.44 10.18 -26.81
CA ILE A 76 -21.79 9.16 -25.98
C ILE A 76 -21.16 8.07 -26.87
N GLY A 77 -21.87 7.65 -27.91
CA GLY A 77 -21.38 6.61 -28.81
C GLY A 77 -20.17 6.99 -29.64
N LYS A 78 -20.09 8.26 -30.07
CA LYS A 78 -18.92 8.79 -30.80
C LYS A 78 -17.67 8.85 -29.91
N GLN A 79 -17.85 9.01 -28.60
CA GLN A 79 -16.76 9.20 -27.63
C GLN A 79 -16.54 7.98 -26.73
N GLU A 80 -17.20 6.85 -27.01
CA GLU A 80 -17.24 5.65 -26.17
C GLU A 80 -15.86 5.14 -25.75
N GLY A 81 -14.89 5.08 -26.69
CA GLY A 81 -13.53 4.64 -26.38
C GLY A 81 -12.81 5.55 -25.37
N THR A 82 -13.07 6.86 -25.43
CA THR A 82 -12.49 7.82 -24.48
C THR A 82 -13.15 7.68 -23.10
N ILE A 83 -14.47 7.53 -23.07
CA ILE A 83 -15.24 7.32 -21.84
C ILE A 83 -14.76 6.05 -21.13
N VAL A 84 -14.61 4.94 -21.85
CA VAL A 84 -14.10 3.68 -21.29
C VAL A 84 -12.67 3.85 -20.74
N ALA A 85 -11.77 4.52 -21.48
CA ALA A 85 -10.39 4.75 -21.04
C ALA A 85 -10.32 5.60 -19.76
N TYR A 86 -11.22 6.58 -19.60
CA TYR A 86 -11.36 7.31 -18.35
C TYR A 86 -11.81 6.41 -17.21
N GLY A 87 -12.83 5.60 -17.46
CA GLY A 87 -13.28 4.57 -16.54
C GLY A 87 -12.18 3.64 -16.04
N GLU A 88 -11.37 3.11 -16.95
CA GLU A 88 -10.24 2.24 -16.63
C GLU A 88 -9.20 2.93 -15.74
N SER A 89 -8.91 4.20 -16.03
CA SER A 89 -8.01 5.01 -15.22
C SER A 89 -8.56 5.22 -13.81
N VAL A 90 -9.86 5.53 -13.70
CA VAL A 90 -10.54 5.77 -12.42
C VAL A 90 -10.65 4.50 -11.60
N MET A 91 -10.91 3.34 -12.22
CA MET A 91 -10.83 2.03 -11.53
C MET A 91 -9.46 1.80 -10.91
N GLY A 92 -8.38 2.18 -11.62
CA GLY A 92 -7.01 2.12 -11.12
C GLY A 92 -6.74 3.03 -9.92
N ILE A 93 -7.45 4.15 -9.82
CA ILE A 93 -7.34 5.09 -8.69
C ILE A 93 -8.16 4.61 -7.48
N LEU A 94 -9.44 4.30 -7.69
CA LEU A 94 -10.37 3.98 -6.60
C LEU A 94 -10.03 2.64 -5.94
N PHE A 95 -9.74 1.61 -6.74
CA PHE A 95 -9.54 0.26 -6.24
C PHE A 95 -8.42 -0.48 -7.01
N PRO A 96 -7.15 -0.02 -6.88
CA PRO A 96 -6.01 -0.71 -7.45
C PRO A 96 -5.97 -2.16 -6.99
N ASP A 97 -5.63 -3.06 -7.93
CA ASP A 97 -5.50 -4.51 -7.75
C ASP A 97 -6.77 -5.28 -7.34
N LYS A 98 -7.92 -4.60 -7.22
CA LYS A 98 -9.20 -5.21 -6.84
C LYS A 98 -10.20 -5.34 -7.99
N LYS A 99 -9.92 -4.69 -9.12
CA LYS A 99 -10.76 -4.70 -10.33
C LYS A 99 -11.11 -6.12 -10.82
N SER A 100 -10.11 -7.00 -10.93
CA SER A 100 -10.32 -8.37 -11.40
C SER A 100 -11.07 -9.24 -10.38
N ALA A 101 -10.87 -9.01 -9.08
CA ALA A 101 -11.59 -9.72 -8.02
C ALA A 101 -13.07 -9.33 -8.00
N LEU A 102 -13.38 -8.02 -8.11
CA LEU A 102 -14.76 -7.51 -8.25
C LEU A 102 -15.43 -8.14 -9.46
N ALA A 103 -14.78 -8.07 -10.63
CA ALA A 103 -15.32 -8.60 -11.87
C ALA A 103 -15.61 -10.10 -11.77
N LEU A 104 -14.70 -10.89 -11.20
CA LEU A 104 -14.87 -12.33 -11.04
C LEU A 104 -16.05 -12.66 -10.13
N GLN A 105 -16.10 -12.06 -8.93
CA GLN A 105 -17.12 -12.39 -7.93
C GLN A 105 -18.52 -11.95 -8.37
N ILE A 106 -18.66 -10.77 -8.98
CA ILE A 106 -19.94 -10.29 -9.53
C ILE A 106 -20.37 -11.16 -10.71
N SER A 107 -19.44 -11.54 -11.58
CA SER A 107 -19.73 -12.39 -12.74
C SER A 107 -20.25 -13.76 -12.35
N GLN A 108 -19.72 -14.35 -11.27
CA GLN A 108 -20.20 -15.61 -10.71
C GLN A 108 -21.61 -15.48 -10.11
N LYS A 109 -21.87 -14.38 -9.39
CA LYS A 109 -23.17 -14.14 -8.74
C LYS A 109 -24.30 -13.80 -9.72
N LEU A 110 -23.99 -13.12 -10.81
CA LEU A 110 -24.98 -12.75 -11.84
C LEU A 110 -24.95 -13.65 -13.08
N ASN A 111 -24.12 -14.70 -13.09
CA ASN A 111 -23.97 -15.61 -14.22
C ASN A 111 -23.70 -14.90 -15.56
N CYS A 112 -22.82 -13.89 -15.53
CA CYS A 112 -22.40 -13.13 -16.70
C CYS A 112 -20.88 -13.28 -16.91
N LYS A 113 -20.34 -12.77 -18.03
CA LYS A 113 -18.89 -12.81 -18.28
C LYS A 113 -18.18 -11.73 -17.45
N SER A 114 -17.02 -12.02 -16.86
CA SER A 114 -16.25 -11.00 -16.13
C SER A 114 -15.84 -9.81 -17.01
N SER A 115 -15.69 -10.02 -18.32
CA SER A 115 -15.43 -8.93 -19.29
C SER A 115 -16.61 -7.98 -19.48
N VAL A 116 -17.85 -8.45 -19.29
CA VAL A 116 -19.06 -7.60 -19.28
C VAL A 116 -19.04 -6.69 -18.07
N VAL A 117 -18.75 -7.26 -16.89
CA VAL A 117 -18.63 -6.49 -15.64
C VAL A 117 -17.54 -5.43 -15.76
N MET A 118 -16.35 -5.79 -16.25
CA MET A 118 -15.25 -4.85 -16.42
C MET A 118 -15.57 -3.72 -17.41
N LYS A 119 -16.10 -4.05 -18.59
CA LYS A 119 -16.42 -3.05 -19.62
C LYS A 119 -17.57 -2.14 -19.19
N GLY A 120 -18.62 -2.70 -18.60
CA GLY A 120 -19.76 -1.96 -18.08
C GLY A 120 -19.35 -1.03 -16.94
N LEU A 121 -18.56 -1.52 -15.99
CA LEU A 121 -18.07 -0.71 -14.87
C LEU A 121 -17.10 0.39 -15.33
N ALA A 122 -16.20 0.10 -16.27
CA ALA A 122 -15.34 1.11 -16.87
C ALA A 122 -16.19 2.22 -17.49
N PHE A 123 -17.10 1.85 -18.38
CA PHE A 123 -17.96 2.83 -19.03
C PHE A 123 -18.78 3.67 -18.03
N PHE A 124 -19.38 3.03 -17.03
CA PHE A 124 -20.14 3.68 -15.96
C PHE A 124 -19.28 4.70 -15.19
N LEU A 125 -18.08 4.31 -14.76
CA LEU A 125 -17.16 5.21 -14.04
C LEU A 125 -16.63 6.33 -14.94
N GLY A 126 -16.45 6.07 -16.23
CA GLY A 126 -16.08 7.09 -17.21
C GLY A 126 -17.11 8.21 -17.26
N VAL A 127 -18.39 7.86 -17.36
CA VAL A 127 -19.50 8.82 -17.33
C VAL A 127 -19.58 9.55 -16.00
N LEU A 128 -19.43 8.84 -14.88
CA LEU A 128 -19.44 9.43 -13.55
C LEU A 128 -18.36 10.52 -13.40
N VAL A 129 -17.16 10.28 -13.92
CA VAL A 129 -16.04 11.22 -13.80
C VAL A 129 -16.16 12.42 -14.75
N ILE A 130 -16.87 12.27 -15.86
CA ILE A 130 -17.27 13.41 -16.70
C ILE A 130 -18.26 14.31 -15.96
N GLU A 131 -19.21 13.73 -15.22
CA GLU A 131 -20.09 14.50 -14.32
C GLU A 131 -19.29 15.19 -13.21
N PHE A 132 -18.32 14.51 -12.59
CA PHE A 132 -17.46 15.13 -11.56
C PHE A 132 -16.66 16.30 -12.10
N LYS A 133 -16.26 16.26 -13.37
CA LYS A 133 -15.55 17.37 -13.99
C LYS A 133 -16.39 18.65 -14.05
N LYS A 134 -17.72 18.56 -14.11
CA LYS A 134 -18.61 19.73 -14.06
C LYS A 134 -18.65 20.37 -12.67
N GLU A 135 -18.42 19.59 -11.63
CA GLU A 135 -18.40 20.00 -10.21
C GLU A 135 -16.97 20.06 -9.65
N GLU A 136 -15.95 20.25 -10.49
CA GLU A 136 -14.55 20.13 -10.11
C GLU A 136 -14.13 21.08 -8.98
N ASP A 137 -14.65 22.30 -8.98
CA ASP A 137 -14.29 23.33 -8.01
C ASP A 137 -14.71 22.93 -6.59
N THR A 138 -15.89 22.33 -6.42
CA THR A 138 -16.40 21.86 -5.13
C THR A 138 -15.74 20.57 -4.66
N LEU A 139 -15.20 19.77 -5.59
CA LEU A 139 -14.46 18.53 -5.31
C LEU A 139 -13.01 18.78 -4.87
N SER A 140 -12.46 19.97 -5.17
CA SER A 140 -11.06 20.29 -4.92
C SER A 140 -10.71 20.57 -3.45
N ASP A 141 -11.71 20.89 -2.63
CA ASP A 141 -11.57 20.97 -1.18
C ASP A 141 -11.84 19.59 -0.57
N PHE A 142 -10.84 19.04 0.12
CA PHE A 142 -10.92 17.73 0.76
C PHE A 142 -12.00 17.67 1.84
N THR A 143 -12.20 18.75 2.60
CA THR A 143 -13.18 18.78 3.68
C THR A 143 -14.61 18.78 3.12
N ALA A 144 -14.87 19.64 2.13
CA ALA A 144 -16.13 19.66 1.40
C ALA A 144 -16.40 18.32 0.69
N PHE A 145 -15.38 17.72 0.07
CA PHE A 145 -15.47 16.39 -0.53
C PHE A 145 -15.90 15.34 0.51
N CYS A 146 -15.22 15.27 1.66
CA CYS A 146 -15.53 14.31 2.70
C CYS A 146 -16.97 14.45 3.23
N GLN A 147 -17.41 15.67 3.51
CA GLN A 147 -18.78 15.93 3.97
C GLN A 147 -19.83 15.46 2.95
N ASN A 148 -19.61 15.76 1.67
CA ASN A 148 -20.52 15.38 0.60
C ASN A 148 -20.53 13.87 0.31
N VAL A 149 -19.38 13.19 0.39
CA VAL A 149 -19.28 11.75 0.14
C VAL A 149 -19.89 10.93 1.28
N ILE A 150 -19.79 11.40 2.53
CA ILE A 150 -20.45 10.74 3.67
C ILE A 150 -21.98 10.78 3.52
N GLN A 151 -22.55 11.85 2.97
CA GLN A 151 -23.99 11.89 2.69
C GLN A 151 -24.42 10.83 1.66
N SER A 152 -23.53 10.45 0.74
CA SER A 152 -23.75 9.36 -0.22
C SER A 152 -23.57 7.95 0.37
N LYS A 153 -23.24 7.82 1.66
CA LYS A 153 -23.10 6.52 2.35
C LYS A 153 -24.39 5.70 2.36
N SER A 154 -25.55 6.35 2.47
CA SER A 154 -26.86 5.69 2.40
C SER A 154 -27.08 4.99 1.05
N GLN A 155 -26.59 5.60 -0.03
CA GLN A 155 -26.72 5.13 -1.41
C GLN A 155 -25.90 3.88 -1.72
N PHE A 156 -24.96 3.51 -0.85
CA PHE A 156 -24.13 2.31 -1.04
C PHE A 156 -24.96 1.02 -1.08
N SER A 157 -26.03 0.97 -0.28
CA SER A 157 -26.84 -0.23 -0.09
C SER A 157 -28.13 -0.24 -0.92
N ASP A 158 -28.34 0.83 -1.70
CA ASP A 158 -29.56 1.01 -2.45
C ASP A 158 -29.64 0.00 -3.60
N HIS A 159 -30.74 -0.76 -3.66
CA HIS A 159 -31.10 -1.63 -4.78
C HIS A 159 -30.12 -2.78 -5.12
N ILE A 160 -29.28 -3.22 -4.18
CA ILE A 160 -28.42 -4.41 -4.31
C ILE A 160 -28.76 -5.51 -3.30
N SER A 161 -28.53 -6.77 -3.66
CA SER A 161 -28.77 -7.89 -2.73
C SER A 161 -27.73 -7.93 -1.60
N PRO A 162 -28.08 -8.41 -0.39
CA PRO A 162 -27.15 -8.50 0.74
C PRO A 162 -25.89 -9.33 0.45
N GLU A 163 -26.00 -10.34 -0.41
CA GLU A 163 -24.86 -11.15 -0.84
C GLU A 163 -23.85 -10.37 -1.68
N ILE A 164 -24.33 -9.57 -2.63
CA ILE A 164 -23.49 -8.75 -3.49
C ILE A 164 -22.91 -7.58 -2.69
N GLN A 165 -23.70 -7.00 -1.79
CA GLN A 165 -23.27 -5.97 -0.86
C GLN A 165 -22.08 -6.46 -0.02
N LYS A 166 -22.18 -7.66 0.57
CA LYS A 166 -21.09 -8.25 1.35
C LYS A 166 -19.82 -8.44 0.50
N VAL A 167 -19.95 -8.94 -0.73
CA VAL A 167 -18.83 -9.09 -1.67
C VAL A 167 -18.13 -7.75 -1.92
N ILE A 168 -18.90 -6.68 -2.16
CA ILE A 168 -18.34 -5.34 -2.39
C ILE A 168 -17.64 -4.82 -1.12
N ILE A 169 -18.27 -4.95 0.05
CA ILE A 169 -17.69 -4.54 1.34
C ILE A 169 -16.37 -5.25 1.61
N ASP A 170 -16.32 -6.57 1.43
CA ASP A 170 -15.14 -7.39 1.72
C ASP A 170 -14.00 -7.07 0.73
N ILE A 171 -14.31 -6.99 -0.56
CA ILE A 171 -13.29 -6.70 -1.57
C ILE A 171 -12.78 -5.28 -1.43
N LEU A 172 -13.66 -4.30 -1.25
CA LEU A 172 -13.26 -2.91 -1.12
C LEU A 172 -12.74 -2.58 0.27
N LEU A 173 -12.89 -3.45 1.28
CA LEU A 173 -12.54 -3.22 2.70
C LEU A 173 -13.22 -1.95 3.23
N LEU A 174 -14.55 -1.92 3.18
CA LEU A 174 -15.35 -0.73 3.54
C LEU A 174 -15.79 -0.73 5.02
N ASN A 175 -15.48 -1.76 5.78
CA ASN A 175 -15.94 -1.92 7.17
C ASN A 175 -15.58 -0.75 8.08
N ASP A 176 -14.39 -0.15 7.88
CA ASP A 176 -13.93 0.96 8.71
C ASP A 176 -14.57 2.28 8.28
N VAL A 177 -14.72 2.49 6.96
CA VAL A 177 -15.29 3.71 6.38
C VAL A 177 -16.81 3.79 6.60
N LEU A 178 -17.50 2.64 6.58
CA LEU A 178 -18.94 2.58 6.87
C LEU A 178 -19.26 2.78 8.36
N LYS A 179 -18.27 2.81 9.25
CA LYS A 179 -18.44 3.14 10.68
C LYS A 179 -18.11 4.59 11.04
N VAL A 180 -17.53 5.36 10.11
CA VAL A 180 -17.19 6.76 10.36
C VAL A 180 -18.48 7.59 10.44
N ASP A 181 -18.71 8.20 11.60
CA ASP A 181 -19.69 9.27 11.84
C ASP A 181 -18.96 10.63 11.99
N LEU A 182 -19.67 11.72 11.68
CA LEU A 182 -19.14 13.05 11.33
C LEU A 182 -18.24 13.74 12.39
N ASP A 183 -18.19 13.25 13.62
CA ASP A 183 -17.53 13.93 14.75
C ASP A 183 -15.99 13.84 14.74
N SER A 184 -15.41 13.04 13.85
CA SER A 184 -13.95 12.81 13.76
C SER A 184 -13.20 13.75 12.80
N LEU A 185 -13.91 14.59 12.03
CA LEU A 185 -13.31 15.43 10.97
C LEU A 185 -12.99 16.88 11.40
N ASN A 186 -13.37 17.28 12.62
CA ASN A 186 -13.09 18.63 13.14
C ASN A 186 -11.79 18.73 13.98
N THR A 187 -11.07 17.63 14.17
CA THR A 187 -9.85 17.56 15.02
C THR A 187 -8.57 17.23 14.25
N SER A 188 -8.55 17.43 12.93
CA SER A 188 -7.35 17.16 12.12
C SER A 188 -6.97 18.32 11.21
N ASN A 189 -6.93 19.52 11.78
CA ASN A 189 -5.96 20.53 11.35
C ASN A 189 -4.93 20.62 12.47
N GLU A 190 -3.68 20.26 12.14
CA GLU A 190 -2.53 20.06 13.04
C GLU A 190 -2.46 18.63 13.62
N ASP A 191 -1.42 17.92 13.16
CA ASP A 191 -0.94 16.59 13.59
C ASP A 191 -1.83 15.35 13.31
N VAL A 192 -1.52 14.62 12.23
CA VAL A 192 -2.00 13.24 12.04
C VAL A 192 -0.89 12.31 11.56
N GLU A 193 -0.08 11.84 12.50
CA GLU A 193 0.29 10.43 12.60
C GLU A 193 -0.52 9.83 13.76
N LYS A 194 -1.63 9.14 13.47
CA LYS A 194 -2.16 8.12 14.38
C LYS A 194 -3.02 7.11 13.65
N TYR A 195 -2.55 5.87 13.69
CA TYR A 195 -3.27 4.68 13.29
C TYR A 195 -4.56 4.52 14.09
N SER A 196 -5.56 3.97 13.40
CA SER A 196 -6.91 3.62 13.86
C SER A 196 -6.96 3.02 15.27
N GLU A 197 -7.65 3.71 16.16
CA GLU A 197 -8.21 3.10 17.37
C GLU A 197 -9.31 2.10 16.98
N THR A 198 -9.11 0.84 17.34
CA THR A 198 -10.23 -0.02 17.72
C THR A 198 -9.89 -0.64 19.07
N ASN A 199 -10.81 -0.43 20.02
CA ASN A 199 -10.89 -0.98 21.38
C ASN A 199 -10.33 -0.16 22.56
N PHE A 200 -10.40 1.18 22.52
CA PHE A 200 -10.13 1.99 23.72
C PHE A 200 -11.32 2.05 24.72
N SER A 201 -12.56 1.90 24.24
CA SER A 201 -13.76 1.96 25.11
C SER A 201 -13.95 0.73 26.00
N ALA A 202 -13.39 -0.44 25.64
CA ALA A 202 -13.41 -1.64 26.48
C ALA A 202 -12.32 -1.62 27.58
N ILE A 203 -11.28 -0.78 27.41
CA ILE A 203 -10.16 -0.64 28.36
C ILE A 203 -10.50 0.36 29.48
N LEU A 204 -11.50 1.21 29.33
CA LEU A 204 -11.90 2.25 30.28
C LEU A 204 -12.96 1.83 31.32
N SER A 205 -13.20 0.54 31.53
CA SER A 205 -13.98 0.11 32.69
C SER A 205 -13.19 0.42 33.98
N ALA A 206 -13.84 0.94 35.02
CA ALA A 206 -13.20 1.40 36.27
C ALA A 206 -12.24 0.38 36.92
N LYS A 207 -12.43 -0.92 36.61
CA LYS A 207 -11.57 -2.03 37.05
C LYS A 207 -10.19 -2.04 36.36
N ASN A 208 -10.09 -1.60 35.10
CA ASN A 208 -8.86 -1.59 34.32
C ASN A 208 -8.01 -0.33 34.57
N ILE A 209 -8.65 0.78 34.96
CA ILE A 209 -7.96 2.02 35.40
C ILE A 209 -7.15 1.76 36.68
N GLY A 210 -7.69 0.96 37.61
CA GLY A 210 -6.98 0.58 38.83
C GLY A 210 -5.71 -0.24 38.55
N ILE A 211 -5.76 -1.15 37.56
CA ILE A 211 -4.61 -1.97 37.16
C ILE A 211 -3.56 -1.10 36.45
N ALA A 212 -3.98 -0.16 35.59
CA ALA A 212 -3.07 0.76 34.92
C ALA A 212 -2.33 1.67 35.92
N LEU A 213 -2.99 2.17 36.97
CA LEU A 213 -2.36 2.97 38.02
C LEU A 213 -1.32 2.17 38.84
N VAL A 214 -1.61 0.91 39.15
CA VAL A 214 -0.65 0.03 39.86
C VAL A 214 0.59 -0.24 38.99
N ILE A 215 0.40 -0.49 37.70
CA ILE A 215 1.52 -0.69 36.75
C ILE A 215 2.36 0.60 36.64
N LEU A 216 1.72 1.78 36.58
CA LEU A 216 2.40 3.06 36.48
C LEU A 216 3.24 3.38 37.74
N ILE A 217 2.73 3.00 38.93
CA ILE A 217 3.49 3.09 40.18
C ILE A 217 4.69 2.14 40.18
N PHE A 218 4.52 0.89 39.74
CA PHE A 218 5.62 -0.08 39.66
C PHE A 218 6.71 0.30 38.64
N VAL A 219 6.31 0.87 37.51
CA VAL A 219 7.23 1.40 36.50
C VAL A 219 7.97 2.63 37.03
N GLY A 220 7.27 3.53 37.74
CA GLY A 220 7.87 4.70 38.39
C GLY A 220 8.88 4.33 39.47
N ILE A 221 8.59 3.33 40.30
CA ILE A 221 9.53 2.82 41.32
C ILE A 221 10.74 2.17 40.65
N SER A 222 10.55 1.41 39.57
CA SER A 222 11.64 0.77 38.83
C SER A 222 12.57 1.80 38.15
N LEU A 223 12.01 2.86 37.58
CA LEU A 223 12.76 4.00 37.02
C LEU A 223 13.50 4.78 38.11
N PHE A 224 12.88 5.00 39.27
CA PHE A 224 13.52 5.69 40.40
C PHE A 224 14.76 4.93 40.90
N PHE A 225 14.71 3.60 41.00
CA PHE A 225 15.87 2.79 41.37
C PHE A 225 16.95 2.71 40.27
N LEU A 226 16.57 2.80 38.99
CA LEU A 226 17.50 2.82 37.86
C LEU A 226 18.27 4.16 37.76
N VAL A 227 17.59 5.28 38.00
CA VAL A 227 18.19 6.62 38.05
C VAL A 227 19.11 6.76 39.27
N ARG A 228 18.76 6.16 40.41
CA ARG A 228 19.61 6.22 41.61
C ARG A 228 20.88 5.37 41.51
N LYS A 229 20.94 4.40 40.58
CA LYS A 229 22.12 3.56 40.33
C LYS A 229 23.10 4.19 39.32
N SER A 230 22.72 5.27 38.64
CA SER A 230 23.54 5.92 37.59
C SER A 230 24.19 7.24 38.02
N ASN A 231 23.96 7.72 39.25
CA ASN A 231 24.58 8.93 39.79
C ASN A 231 25.75 8.61 40.72
N GLU A 232 26.82 8.04 40.17
CA GLU A 232 28.17 8.15 40.72
C GLU A 232 29.11 8.41 39.54
N GLU A 233 29.18 9.68 39.11
CA GLU A 233 30.33 10.30 38.45
C GLU A 233 30.00 11.80 38.29
N GLU A 234 30.37 12.59 39.31
CA GLU A 234 30.38 14.06 39.22
C GLU A 234 31.66 14.52 38.51
N VAL A 235 31.51 15.20 37.37
CA VAL A 235 32.54 16.10 36.84
C VAL A 235 31.94 17.49 36.70
N SER A 236 32.43 18.39 37.55
CA SER A 236 32.09 19.81 37.60
C SER A 236 32.58 20.56 36.36
N PHE A 237 31.76 21.43 35.79
CA PHE A 237 32.21 22.54 34.95
C PHE A 237 31.46 23.83 35.33
N GLU A 238 32.12 24.68 36.12
CA GLU A 238 32.05 26.13 35.97
C GLU A 238 33.03 26.51 34.84
N SER A 239 32.90 27.54 34.01
CA SER A 239 32.21 28.82 34.07
C SER A 239 32.17 29.42 32.65
N GLU A 240 31.37 30.47 32.47
CA GLU A 240 31.23 31.28 31.26
C GLU A 240 32.57 31.83 30.74
N GLU A 241 32.88 31.60 29.45
CA GLU A 241 33.96 32.30 28.74
C GLU A 241 33.51 32.76 27.35
N ILE A 242 33.72 34.04 27.07
CA ILE A 242 33.30 34.78 25.88
C ILE A 242 34.10 34.28 24.67
N ILE A 243 33.40 33.85 23.62
CA ILE A 243 34.01 33.27 22.41
C ILE A 243 34.79 34.36 21.62
N PRO A 244 36.11 34.22 21.40
CA PRO A 244 36.86 35.09 20.51
C PRO A 244 36.60 34.73 19.04
N LEU A 245 36.64 35.75 18.16
CA LEU A 245 36.36 35.67 16.72
C LEU A 245 37.25 34.68 15.91
N ASP A 246 38.33 34.14 16.49
CA ASP A 246 39.20 33.13 15.87
C ASP A 246 38.59 31.71 15.82
N SER A 247 37.50 31.48 16.58
CA SER A 247 36.80 30.18 16.60
C SER A 247 35.89 29.94 15.39
N LEU A 248 35.52 30.99 14.64
CA LEU A 248 34.65 30.87 13.47
C LEU A 248 35.35 30.26 12.25
N ASN A 249 36.62 30.59 12.03
CA ASN A 249 37.41 29.97 10.95
C ASN A 249 37.72 28.49 11.26
N LYS A 250 38.01 28.16 12.52
CA LYS A 250 38.18 26.77 12.98
C LYS A 250 36.87 25.97 12.91
N LEU A 251 35.72 26.60 13.15
CA LEU A 251 34.40 25.96 12.98
C LEU A 251 34.09 25.68 11.51
N ASN A 252 34.45 26.58 10.60
CA ASN A 252 34.27 26.37 9.16
C ASN A 252 35.18 25.24 8.63
N ASP A 253 36.44 25.20 9.07
CA ASP A 253 37.36 24.10 8.75
C ASP A 253 36.87 22.76 9.35
N SER A 254 36.38 22.78 10.59
CA SER A 254 35.83 21.60 11.26
C SER A 254 34.51 21.12 10.64
N LEU A 255 33.67 22.01 10.13
CA LEU A 255 32.46 21.67 9.36
C LEU A 255 32.83 21.11 7.99
N THR A 256 33.81 21.70 7.31
CA THR A 256 34.28 21.22 6.00
C THR A 256 34.92 19.84 6.14
N GLN A 257 35.70 19.62 7.19
CA GLN A 257 36.29 18.32 7.50
C GLN A 257 35.23 17.30 7.94
N ALA A 258 34.23 17.68 8.74
CA ALA A 258 33.11 16.82 9.09
C ALA A 258 32.26 16.44 7.86
N VAL A 259 32.08 17.35 6.90
CA VAL A 259 31.40 17.07 5.62
C VAL A 259 32.22 16.13 4.74
N VAL A 260 33.54 16.30 4.69
CA VAL A 260 34.46 15.39 3.97
C VAL A 260 34.51 14.02 4.63
N ASP A 261 34.50 13.95 5.96
CA ASP A 261 34.52 12.70 6.72
C ASP A 261 33.15 11.99 6.66
N SER A 262 32.04 12.73 6.66
CA SER A 262 30.70 12.16 6.39
C SER A 262 30.58 11.65 4.96
N ALA A 263 31.10 12.38 3.97
CA ALA A 263 31.12 11.93 2.58
C ALA A 263 32.03 10.70 2.37
N LYS A 264 33.14 10.60 3.10
CA LYS A 264 33.98 9.40 3.15
C LYS A 264 33.26 8.21 3.78
N LEU A 265 32.58 8.41 4.91
CA LEU A 265 31.78 7.37 5.59
C LEU A 265 30.62 6.85 4.71
N ASP A 266 29.98 7.72 3.92
CA ASP A 266 28.96 7.32 2.94
C ASP A 266 29.55 6.57 1.73
N SER A 267 30.75 6.97 1.27
CA SER A 267 31.46 6.26 0.20
C SER A 267 32.02 4.90 0.65
N ASP A 268 32.34 4.75 1.94
CA ASP A 268 32.81 3.49 2.51
C ASP A 268 31.69 2.52 2.84
N SER A 269 30.44 2.99 3.00
CA SER A 269 29.29 2.14 3.33
C SER A 269 28.54 1.59 2.12
N THR A 270 28.76 2.15 0.93
CA THR A 270 28.05 1.81 -0.30
C THR A 270 28.96 1.27 -1.41
N GLN A 271 28.38 0.55 -2.36
CA GLN A 271 29.04 -0.03 -3.53
C GLN A 271 28.16 0.13 -4.77
N ILE A 272 28.80 0.38 -5.91
CA ILE A 272 28.14 0.45 -7.22
C ILE A 272 28.19 -0.94 -7.86
N LEU A 273 27.04 -1.45 -8.29
CA LEU A 273 26.89 -2.71 -9.00
C LEU A 273 26.06 -2.51 -10.28
N ALA A 274 26.22 -3.41 -11.24
CA ALA A 274 25.44 -3.44 -12.47
C ALA A 274 25.11 -4.89 -12.87
N TRP A 275 23.87 -5.14 -13.27
CA TRP A 275 23.49 -6.40 -13.92
C TRP A 275 23.89 -6.36 -15.40
N PRO A 276 24.17 -7.50 -16.04
CA PRO A 276 24.46 -7.56 -17.48
C PRO A 276 23.38 -6.87 -18.32
N GLY A 277 23.77 -5.85 -19.09
CA GLY A 277 22.85 -5.06 -19.92
C GLY A 277 21.93 -4.09 -19.16
N GLY A 278 22.12 -3.95 -17.85
CA GLY A 278 21.39 -3.01 -16.98
C GLY A 278 22.12 -1.69 -16.76
N LYS A 279 21.47 -0.79 -16.00
CA LYS A 279 22.09 0.46 -15.51
C LYS A 279 22.73 0.23 -14.14
N ASP A 280 23.78 0.99 -13.85
CA ASP A 280 24.44 1.00 -12.55
C ASP A 280 23.47 1.38 -11.42
N PHE A 281 23.70 0.78 -10.25
CA PHE A 281 22.93 1.05 -9.04
C PHE A 281 23.82 1.01 -7.80
N VAL A 282 23.52 1.90 -6.85
CA VAL A 282 24.24 2.04 -5.57
C VAL A 282 23.50 1.27 -4.49
N LEU A 283 24.23 0.47 -3.71
CA LEU A 283 23.70 -0.33 -2.61
C LEU A 283 24.62 -0.32 -1.40
N PRO A 284 24.11 -0.55 -0.18
CA PRO A 284 24.96 -0.82 0.98
C PRO A 284 25.81 -2.08 0.78
N LYS A 285 27.09 -2.05 1.18
CA LYS A 285 28.01 -3.19 1.06
C LYS A 285 27.51 -4.45 1.78
N GLN A 286 26.75 -4.28 2.87
CA GLN A 286 26.16 -5.36 3.66
C GLN A 286 24.87 -5.94 3.06
N SER A 287 24.38 -5.40 1.94
CA SER A 287 23.15 -5.89 1.33
C SER A 287 23.32 -7.30 0.78
N ALA A 288 22.31 -8.14 1.00
CA ALA A 288 22.26 -9.49 0.42
C ALA A 288 22.30 -9.48 -1.12
N ILE A 289 21.98 -8.36 -1.78
CA ILE A 289 22.13 -8.20 -3.23
C ILE A 289 23.59 -8.27 -3.68
N VAL A 290 24.54 -7.78 -2.86
CA VAL A 290 25.97 -7.82 -3.17
C VAL A 290 26.44 -9.27 -3.28
N THR A 291 26.10 -10.09 -2.28
CA THR A 291 26.42 -11.54 -2.29
C THR A 291 25.73 -12.26 -3.43
N LEU A 292 24.46 -11.95 -3.70
CA LEU A 292 23.73 -12.51 -4.83
C LEU A 292 24.40 -12.15 -6.17
N HIS A 293 24.85 -10.90 -6.33
CA HIS A 293 25.51 -10.44 -7.55
C HIS A 293 26.78 -11.23 -7.82
N SER A 294 27.68 -11.31 -6.84
CA SER A 294 28.90 -12.13 -6.93
C SER A 294 28.58 -13.59 -7.29
N PHE A 295 27.61 -14.19 -6.60
CA PHE A 295 27.17 -15.55 -6.90
C PHE A 295 26.67 -15.68 -8.33
N LEU A 296 25.77 -14.81 -8.80
CA LEU A 296 25.15 -14.92 -10.12
C LEU A 296 26.12 -14.66 -11.27
N MET A 297 27.13 -13.81 -11.06
CA MET A 297 28.13 -13.48 -12.06
C MET A 297 29.26 -14.52 -12.15
N ASP A 298 29.49 -15.31 -11.10
CA ASP A 298 30.47 -16.39 -11.11
C ASP A 298 29.93 -17.65 -11.80
N SER A 299 30.38 -17.94 -13.01
CA SER A 299 29.97 -19.13 -13.77
C SER A 299 30.53 -20.45 -13.22
N THR A 300 31.52 -20.40 -12.33
CA THR A 300 32.17 -21.59 -11.77
C THR A 300 31.45 -22.15 -10.53
N GLN A 301 30.57 -21.34 -9.93
CA GLN A 301 29.87 -21.73 -8.70
C GLN A 301 28.63 -22.58 -9.01
N THR A 302 28.71 -23.87 -8.67
CA THR A 302 27.61 -24.85 -8.88
C THR A 302 26.83 -25.16 -7.61
N GLU A 303 27.36 -24.82 -6.43
CA GLU A 303 26.68 -25.06 -5.15
C GLU A 303 25.53 -24.07 -4.93
N LYS A 304 24.52 -24.50 -4.17
CA LYS A 304 23.37 -23.64 -3.85
C LYS A 304 23.81 -22.54 -2.89
N LEU A 305 23.55 -21.28 -3.24
CA LEU A 305 23.77 -20.15 -2.35
C LEU A 305 22.70 -20.13 -1.26
N LEU A 306 23.12 -20.13 0.00
CA LEU A 306 22.27 -19.72 1.12
C LEU A 306 22.51 -18.24 1.38
N LEU A 307 21.44 -17.45 1.27
CA LEU A 307 21.46 -16.00 1.35
C LEU A 307 20.53 -15.54 2.49
N PRO A 308 21.03 -15.45 3.73
CA PRO A 308 20.32 -14.77 4.79
C PRO A 308 20.17 -13.29 4.45
N THR A 309 18.99 -12.74 4.74
CA THR A 309 18.67 -11.33 4.51
C THR A 309 17.88 -10.77 5.67
N TYR A 310 18.16 -9.50 5.95
CA TYR A 310 17.55 -8.69 7.00
C TYR A 310 16.93 -7.41 6.42
N GLU A 311 16.69 -7.41 5.11
CA GLU A 311 16.26 -6.25 4.33
C GLU A 311 14.74 -5.99 4.43
N PHE A 312 14.03 -6.83 5.17
CA PHE A 312 12.60 -6.67 5.43
C PHE A 312 12.20 -7.34 6.74
N SER A 313 11.15 -6.79 7.37
CA SER A 313 10.58 -7.30 8.61
C SER A 313 9.09 -7.57 8.46
N PHE A 314 8.59 -8.53 9.25
CA PHE A 314 7.18 -8.89 9.33
C PHE A 314 6.55 -8.37 10.61
N ASP A 315 5.31 -7.91 10.48
CA ASP A 315 4.46 -7.63 11.63
C ASP A 315 3.98 -8.95 12.23
N ASN A 316 4.31 -9.19 13.50
CA ASN A 316 3.93 -10.42 14.20
C ASN A 316 2.42 -10.55 14.40
N SER A 317 1.64 -9.47 14.36
CA SER A 317 0.19 -9.54 14.56
C SER A 317 -0.55 -10.10 13.35
N ASN A 318 -0.06 -9.85 12.13
CA ASN A 318 -0.79 -10.15 10.89
C ASN A 318 0.05 -10.88 9.82
N ASP A 319 1.34 -11.11 10.07
CA ASP A 319 2.34 -11.71 9.18
C ASP A 319 2.58 -10.95 7.86
N GLN A 320 2.17 -9.69 7.76
CA GLN A 320 2.44 -8.84 6.61
C GLN A 320 3.84 -8.25 6.68
N ILE A 321 4.38 -7.83 5.54
CA ILE A 321 5.65 -7.09 5.48
C ILE A 321 5.39 -5.72 6.13
N SER A 322 6.08 -5.44 7.22
CA SER A 322 6.04 -4.17 7.95
C SER A 322 7.02 -3.18 7.33
N THR A 323 8.27 -3.60 7.16
CA THR A 323 9.33 -2.77 6.55
C THR A 323 10.01 -3.53 5.43
N THR A 324 10.42 -2.80 4.38
CA THR A 324 11.24 -3.35 3.30
C THR A 324 12.14 -2.26 2.74
N LYS A 325 13.35 -2.62 2.29
CA LYS A 325 14.16 -1.72 1.49
C LYS A 325 13.66 -1.69 0.05
N ASP A 326 13.30 -0.50 -0.44
CA ASP A 326 12.68 -0.31 -1.76
C ASP A 326 13.49 -0.88 -2.93
N TYR A 327 14.82 -0.91 -2.80
CA TYR A 327 15.69 -1.46 -3.85
C TYR A 327 15.64 -2.99 -3.95
N PHE A 328 15.32 -3.69 -2.86
CA PHE A 328 15.65 -5.10 -2.72
C PHE A 328 14.95 -5.96 -3.78
N PHE A 329 13.62 -5.91 -3.83
CA PHE A 329 12.85 -6.80 -4.70
C PHE A 329 13.17 -6.57 -6.18
N LYS A 330 13.22 -5.31 -6.61
CA LYS A 330 13.53 -4.97 -8.00
C LYS A 330 14.92 -5.48 -8.41
N ARG A 331 15.95 -5.20 -7.62
CA ARG A 331 17.32 -5.62 -7.94
C ARG A 331 17.51 -7.13 -7.84
N PHE A 332 16.85 -7.76 -6.87
CA PHE A 332 16.85 -9.21 -6.70
C PHE A 332 16.23 -9.92 -7.93
N VAL A 333 15.07 -9.44 -8.39
CA VAL A 333 14.39 -10.01 -9.57
C VAL A 333 15.19 -9.76 -10.85
N GLU A 334 15.73 -8.55 -11.06
CA GLU A 334 16.60 -8.24 -12.22
C GLU A 334 17.79 -9.22 -12.31
N GLY A 335 18.47 -9.49 -11.18
CA GLY A 335 19.56 -10.47 -11.12
C GLY A 335 19.11 -11.88 -11.49
N LEU A 336 18.00 -12.35 -10.92
CA LEU A 336 17.45 -13.68 -11.24
C LEU A 336 16.88 -13.78 -12.66
N GLN A 337 16.47 -12.68 -13.29
CA GLN A 337 16.02 -12.68 -14.69
C GLN A 337 17.20 -12.79 -15.67
N THR A 338 18.36 -12.24 -15.30
CA THR A 338 19.61 -12.41 -16.06
C THR A 338 19.98 -13.89 -16.18
N ASN A 339 19.77 -14.66 -15.11
CA ASN A 339 20.03 -16.10 -15.06
C ASN A 339 18.72 -16.89 -15.10
N LYS A 340 18.19 -17.17 -16.30
CA LYS A 340 16.86 -17.78 -16.50
C LYS A 340 16.68 -19.16 -15.85
N ASN A 341 17.77 -19.91 -15.66
CA ASN A 341 17.73 -21.26 -15.09
C ASN A 341 17.68 -21.27 -13.56
N SER A 342 17.94 -20.14 -12.92
CA SER A 342 18.06 -20.13 -11.46
C SER A 342 16.72 -20.44 -10.78
N LYS A 343 16.75 -21.29 -9.75
CA LYS A 343 15.60 -21.58 -8.89
C LYS A 343 15.80 -20.97 -7.51
N LEU A 344 14.71 -20.50 -6.92
CA LEU A 344 14.66 -19.82 -5.64
C LEU A 344 13.82 -20.63 -4.64
N GLU A 345 14.39 -20.96 -3.50
CA GLU A 345 13.65 -21.42 -2.34
C GLU A 345 13.61 -20.31 -1.29
N ILE A 346 12.45 -20.06 -0.68
CA ILE A 346 12.25 -19.04 0.34
C ILE A 346 12.00 -19.73 1.68
N PHE A 347 12.84 -19.42 2.67
CA PHE A 347 12.71 -19.87 4.05
C PHE A 347 12.41 -18.68 4.95
N THR A 348 11.25 -18.71 5.57
CA THR A 348 10.78 -17.68 6.50
C THR A 348 10.57 -18.29 7.88
N PHE A 349 10.63 -17.43 8.90
CA PHE A 349 10.52 -17.84 10.29
C PHE A 349 9.42 -17.04 11.01
N SER A 350 8.84 -17.67 12.03
CA SER A 350 7.80 -17.07 12.87
C SER A 350 7.81 -17.75 14.23
N ASP A 351 7.63 -16.95 15.27
CA ASP A 351 7.37 -17.35 16.65
C ASP A 351 5.98 -18.00 16.83
N GLN A 352 5.04 -17.70 15.93
CA GLN A 352 3.69 -18.28 15.90
C GLN A 352 3.63 -19.66 15.21
N GLY A 353 4.78 -20.18 14.76
CA GLY A 353 4.92 -21.52 14.21
C GLY A 353 4.97 -21.61 12.69
N THR A 354 5.00 -22.85 12.18
CA THR A 354 5.30 -23.17 10.77
C THR A 354 4.26 -22.61 9.79
N LYS A 355 2.98 -22.55 10.18
CA LYS A 355 1.91 -22.02 9.33
C LYS A 355 2.06 -20.51 9.08
N ALA A 356 2.38 -19.76 10.13
CA ALA A 356 2.65 -18.31 10.04
C ALA A 356 3.91 -18.04 9.22
N ALA A 357 4.97 -18.84 9.44
CA ALA A 357 6.17 -18.81 8.62
C ALA A 357 5.84 -19.01 7.12
N LEU A 358 5.11 -20.07 6.75
CA LEU A 358 4.73 -20.31 5.35
C LEU A 358 3.92 -19.16 4.76
N LYS A 359 2.99 -18.57 5.53
CA LYS A 359 2.22 -17.40 5.11
C LYS A 359 3.13 -16.22 4.73
N ARG A 360 4.14 -15.92 5.56
CA ARG A 360 5.17 -14.90 5.27
C ARG A 360 5.92 -15.22 3.97
N GLY A 361 6.28 -16.48 3.77
CA GLY A 361 6.97 -16.93 2.56
C GLY A 361 6.12 -16.79 1.29
N PHE A 362 4.81 -17.07 1.37
CA PHE A 362 3.89 -16.83 0.25
C PHE A 362 3.70 -15.35 -0.06
N ILE A 363 3.71 -14.48 0.95
CA ILE A 363 3.66 -13.02 0.74
C ILE A 363 4.89 -12.55 -0.05
N LEU A 364 6.09 -13.02 0.34
CA LEU A 364 7.32 -12.72 -0.41
C LEU A 364 7.30 -13.28 -1.83
N LYS A 365 6.82 -14.52 -2.00
CA LYS A 365 6.64 -15.13 -3.32
C LYS A 365 5.74 -14.26 -4.19
N ASN A 366 4.59 -13.85 -3.69
CA ASN A 366 3.66 -13.00 -4.44
C ASN A 366 4.28 -11.65 -4.80
N ARG A 367 5.07 -11.06 -3.89
CA ARG A 367 5.78 -9.81 -4.17
C ARG A 367 6.81 -9.98 -5.29
N LEU A 368 7.63 -11.03 -5.22
CA LEU A 368 8.62 -11.34 -6.26
C LEU A 368 7.98 -11.63 -7.63
N VAL A 369 6.82 -12.30 -7.63
CA VAL A 369 6.03 -12.51 -8.85
C VAL A 369 5.49 -11.19 -9.40
N GLY A 370 5.01 -10.29 -8.53
CA GLY A 370 4.56 -8.95 -8.92
C GLY A 370 5.66 -8.09 -9.56
N GLU A 371 6.93 -8.33 -9.19
CA GLU A 371 8.11 -7.68 -9.77
C GLU A 371 8.60 -8.37 -11.06
N GLY A 372 7.97 -9.48 -11.47
CA GLY A 372 8.21 -10.15 -12.74
C GLY A 372 9.02 -11.45 -12.68
N LEU A 373 9.24 -12.04 -11.49
CA LEU A 373 9.86 -13.37 -11.39
C LEU A 373 8.80 -14.47 -11.64
N SER A 374 9.14 -15.45 -12.48
CA SER A 374 8.18 -16.51 -12.82
C SER A 374 7.82 -17.37 -11.59
N PRO A 375 6.52 -17.61 -11.29
CA PRO A 375 6.09 -18.37 -10.11
C PRO A 375 6.63 -19.80 -10.04
N ILE A 376 6.91 -20.42 -11.20
CA ILE A 376 7.43 -21.80 -11.29
C ILE A 376 8.88 -21.92 -10.80
N ARG A 377 9.59 -20.79 -10.72
CA ARG A 377 10.98 -20.74 -10.25
C ARG A 377 11.07 -20.57 -8.73
N ILE A 378 9.94 -20.39 -8.05
CA ILE A 378 9.89 -20.02 -6.63
C ILE A 378 9.17 -21.09 -5.82
N GLU A 379 9.89 -21.69 -4.89
CA GLU A 379 9.36 -22.61 -3.89
C GLU A 379 9.39 -21.96 -2.49
N VAL A 380 8.33 -22.14 -1.71
CA VAL A 380 8.26 -21.65 -0.32
C VAL A 380 8.36 -22.85 0.60
N LYS A 381 9.33 -22.83 1.51
CA LYS A 381 9.56 -23.89 2.49
C LYS A 381 9.51 -23.31 3.90
N SER A 382 8.96 -24.07 4.84
CA SER A 382 9.17 -23.81 6.27
C SER A 382 10.58 -24.27 6.66
N GLY A 383 11.19 -23.64 7.66
CA GLY A 383 12.55 -23.98 8.12
C GLY A 383 12.85 -25.48 8.20
N THR A 384 14.00 -25.89 7.68
CA THR A 384 14.49 -27.28 7.64
C THR A 384 15.70 -27.43 8.59
N LEU A 385 16.12 -28.66 8.90
CA LEU A 385 17.32 -28.91 9.73
C LEU A 385 18.58 -28.20 9.20
N GLU A 386 18.68 -28.00 7.89
CA GLU A 386 19.78 -27.30 7.20
C GLU A 386 19.70 -25.76 7.24
N VAL A 387 18.53 -25.19 7.49
CA VAL A 387 18.31 -23.73 7.40
C VAL A 387 17.67 -23.28 8.71
N LYS A 388 18.50 -22.79 9.61
CA LYS A 388 18.10 -22.33 10.94
C LYS A 388 18.13 -20.81 11.01
N PRO A 389 17.23 -20.20 11.80
CA PRO A 389 17.29 -18.78 12.07
C PRO A 389 18.56 -18.43 12.87
N ASP A 390 19.05 -17.22 12.67
CA ASP A 390 20.05 -16.62 13.54
C ASP A 390 19.38 -16.25 14.88
N ASN A 391 19.93 -16.74 15.99
CA ASN A 391 19.39 -16.51 17.33
C ASN A 391 19.66 -15.09 17.84
N SER A 392 20.60 -14.36 17.23
CA SER A 392 20.92 -12.98 17.59
C SER A 392 19.98 -11.94 16.96
N ILE A 393 19.12 -12.37 16.03
CA ILE A 393 18.24 -11.50 15.25
C ILE A 393 16.79 -11.94 15.44
N ALA A 394 15.87 -10.98 15.55
CA ALA A 394 14.45 -11.27 15.71
C ALA A 394 13.93 -12.13 14.53
N LEU A 395 13.18 -13.20 14.83
CA LEU A 395 12.67 -14.17 13.84
C LEU A 395 11.84 -13.52 12.73
N ASN A 396 11.16 -12.42 13.04
CA ASN A 396 10.34 -11.68 12.10
C ASN A 396 11.13 -10.71 11.22
N ALA A 397 12.42 -10.52 11.47
CA ALA A 397 13.30 -9.66 10.68
C ALA A 397 14.33 -10.44 9.86
N GLN A 398 14.16 -11.76 9.73
CA GLN A 398 15.10 -12.62 9.03
C GLN A 398 14.39 -13.53 8.04
N VAL A 399 14.98 -13.63 6.85
CA VAL A 399 14.57 -14.57 5.81
C VAL A 399 15.81 -15.13 5.16
N VAL A 400 15.76 -16.38 4.75
CA VAL A 400 16.85 -17.03 4.03
C VAL A 400 16.34 -17.40 2.65
N PHE A 401 17.01 -16.89 1.63
CA PHE A 401 16.83 -17.33 0.26
C PHE A 401 17.85 -18.40 -0.06
N ARG A 402 17.43 -19.48 -0.73
CA ARG A 402 18.35 -20.43 -1.33
C ARG A 402 18.28 -20.31 -2.85
N VAL A 403 19.39 -19.93 -3.47
CA VAL A 403 19.47 -19.75 -4.92
C VAL A 403 20.31 -20.88 -5.52
N SER A 404 19.80 -21.49 -6.57
CA SER A 404 20.50 -22.51 -7.36
C SER A 404 20.56 -22.05 -8.81
N LYS A 405 21.62 -22.38 -9.55
CA LYS A 405 21.79 -22.04 -10.96
C LYS A 405 21.39 -23.16 -11.91
#